data_AF-E2AIB5-F1
#
_entry.id   AF-E2AIB5-F1
#
_cell.length_a   1.000
_cell.length_b   1.000
_cell.length_c   1.000
_cell.angle_alpha   90.00
_cell.angle_beta   90.00
_cell.angle_gamma   90.00
#
_symmetry.space_group_name_H-M   'P 1'
#
loop_
_entity.id
_entity.type
_entity.pdbx_description
1 polymer ?
#
loop_
_entity_poly.entity_id
_entity_poly.type
_entity_poly.pdbx_seq_one_letter_code
_entity_poly.pdbx_strand_id
1 'polypeptide(L)' 'SGSLSVVSLHGLEGHVFDWENISILEEEPRFRKRLIAEMLHICSQSHSINMQSDTEFLDRIY' A
#
# COMPACT_ATOMS: atom_id res chain seq x y z
N SER A 1 -10.65 0.69 22.63
CA SER A 1 -11.24 1.40 21.48
C SER A 1 -10.13 1.63 20.48
N GLY A 2 -10.21 1.08 19.27
CA GLY A 2 -9.18 1.26 18.25
C GLY A 2 -9.41 2.59 17.50
N SER A 3 -8.35 3.35 17.26
CA SER A 3 -8.40 4.51 16.36
C SER A 3 -8.72 4.07 14.94
N LEU A 4 -9.61 4.77 14.25
CA LEU A 4 -9.89 4.53 12.83
C LEU A 4 -8.66 4.83 11.98
N SER A 5 -8.43 4.03 10.94
CA SER A 5 -7.42 4.35 9.94
C SER A 5 -7.86 5.56 9.10
N VAL A 6 -6.90 6.23 8.45
CA VAL A 6 -7.18 7.35 7.53
C VAL A 6 -8.16 6.93 6.42
N VAL A 7 -7.99 5.73 5.87
CA VAL A 7 -8.87 5.17 4.83
C VAL A 7 -10.28 4.96 5.38
N SER A 8 -10.41 4.43 6.60
CA SER A 8 -11.70 4.22 7.24
C SER A 8 -12.42 5.54 7.53
N LEU A 9 -11.69 6.58 7.93
CA LEU A 9 -12.25 7.92 8.14
C LEU A 9 -12.82 8.47 6.83
N HIS A 10 -12.06 8.37 5.74
CA HIS A 10 -12.46 8.90 4.45
C HIS A 10 -13.70 8.18 3.86
N GLY A 11 -13.80 6.87 4.11
CA GLY A 11 -15.01 6.10 3.78
C GLY A 11 -16.26 6.58 4.53
N LEU A 12 -16.13 6.99 5.80
CA LEU A 12 -17.25 7.55 6.57
C LEU A 12 -17.70 8.92 6.06
N GLU A 13 -16.81 9.68 5.42
CA GLU A 13 -17.12 10.93 4.74
C GLU A 13 -17.83 10.72 3.39
N GLY A 14 -18.08 9.47 3.00
CA GLY A 14 -18.77 9.11 1.77
C GLY A 14 -17.87 9.01 0.53
N HIS A 15 -16.55 9.08 0.71
CA HIS A 15 -15.60 8.83 -0.37
C HIS A 15 -15.46 7.32 -0.58
N VAL A 16 -15.81 6.87 -1.78
CA VAL A 16 -15.71 5.46 -2.19
C VAL A 16 -14.76 5.31 -3.36
N PHE A 17 -14.07 4.17 -3.44
CA PHE A 17 -13.27 3.82 -4.60
C PHE A 17 -14.18 3.45 -5.78
N ASP A 18 -13.92 4.05 -6.94
CA ASP A 18 -14.53 3.65 -8.20
C ASP A 18 -13.80 2.43 -8.76
N TRP A 19 -14.28 1.25 -8.40
CA TRP A 19 -13.70 -0.03 -8.84
C TRP A 19 -14.15 -0.42 -10.26
N GLU A 20 -15.22 0.17 -10.77
CA GLU A 20 -15.78 -0.21 -12.08
C GLU A 20 -15.11 0.58 -13.22
N ASN A 21 -14.65 1.80 -12.97
CA ASN A 21 -14.04 2.67 -13.96
C ASN A 21 -12.53 2.87 -13.74
N ILE A 22 -11.82 1.79 -13.41
CA ILE A 22 -10.36 1.81 -13.27
C ILE A 22 -9.68 1.85 -14.65
N SER A 23 -8.80 2.84 -14.82
CA SER A 23 -7.90 2.91 -15.97
C SER A 23 -6.55 2.30 -15.61
N ILE A 24 -6.12 1.27 -16.33
CA ILE A 24 -4.75 0.75 -16.21
C ILE A 24 -3.83 1.77 -16.89
N LEU A 25 -3.13 2.58 -16.10
CA LEU A 25 -2.25 3.63 -16.61
C LEU A 25 -0.93 3.09 -17.16
N GLU A 26 -0.46 1.96 -16.63
CA GLU A 26 0.80 1.34 -17.04
C GLU A 26 0.74 -0.18 -16.86
N GLU A 27 1.03 -0.91 -17.94
CA GLU A 27 1.21 -2.36 -17.91
C GLU A 27 2.69 -2.65 -18.14
N GLU A 28 3.42 -2.97 -17.06
CA GLU A 28 4.86 -3.13 -17.14
C GLU A 28 5.24 -4.62 -17.26
N PRO A 29 5.95 -5.04 -18.34
CA PRO A 29 6.33 -6.44 -18.53
C PRO A 29 7.30 -6.95 -17.45
N ARG A 30 7.86 -6.05 -16.63
CA ARG A 30 8.73 -6.36 -15.49
C ARG A 30 8.02 -6.22 -14.14
N PHE A 31 6.71 -6.49 -14.11
CA PHE A 31 5.87 -6.47 -12.90
C PHE A 31 6.56 -6.99 -11.62
N ARG A 32 7.26 -8.13 -11.70
CA ARG A 32 7.96 -8.71 -10.54
C ARG A 32 9.06 -7.80 -9.97
N LYS A 33 9.82 -7.12 -10.82
CA LYS A 33 10.89 -6.21 -10.37
C LYS A 33 10.29 -4.96 -9.72
N ARG A 34 9.21 -4.42 -10.31
CA ARG A 34 8.47 -3.30 -9.74
C ARG A 34 7.90 -3.64 -8.37
N LEU A 35 7.21 -4.78 -8.24
CA LEU A 35 6.67 -5.24 -6.95
C LEU A 35 7.75 -5.31 -5.87
N ILE A 36 8.90 -5.92 -6.17
CA ILE A 36 10.00 -6.01 -5.19
C ILE A 36 10.49 -4.61 -4.80
N ALA A 37 10.73 -3.73 -5.79
CA ALA A 37 11.16 -2.36 -5.52
C ALA A 37 10.13 -1.54 -4.73
N GLU A 38 8.84 -1.74 -5.02
CA GLU A 38 7.71 -1.09 -4.36
C GLU A 38 7.57 -1.58 -2.91
N MET A 39 7.72 -2.88 -2.65
CA MET A 39 7.78 -3.44 -1.29
C MET A 39 8.96 -2.90 -0.49
N LEU A 40 10.17 -2.88 -1.07
CA LEU A 40 11.36 -2.31 -0.42
C LEU A 40 11.16 -0.82 -0.11
N HIS A 41 10.58 -0.07 -1.05
CA HIS A 41 10.28 1.34 -0.87
C HIS A 41 9.31 1.54 0.30
N ILE A 42 8.20 0.79 0.33
CA ILE A 42 7.22 0.85 1.43
C ILE A 42 7.91 0.51 2.76
N CYS A 43 8.66 -0.59 2.85
CA CYS A 43 9.36 -1.02 4.07
C CYS A 43 10.38 0.02 4.58
N SER A 44 10.95 0.84 3.69
CA SER A 44 11.90 1.90 4.07
C SER A 44 11.22 3.14 4.67
N GLN A 45 9.91 3.31 4.50
CA GLN A 45 9.19 4.49 4.97
C GLN A 45 8.90 4.42 6.48
N SER A 46 9.43 5.37 7.24
CA SER A 46 9.24 5.46 8.70
C SER A 46 7.83 5.88 9.14
N HIS A 47 7.06 6.52 8.26
CA HIS A 47 5.69 6.98 8.50
C HIS A 47 4.74 6.47 7.41
N SER A 48 4.87 5.17 7.09
CA SER A 48 4.06 4.50 6.08
C SER A 48 2.57 4.52 6.44
N ILE A 49 1.72 4.79 5.43
CA ILE A 49 0.26 4.59 5.53
C ILE A 49 -0.12 3.11 5.52
N ASN A 50 0.72 2.27 4.89
CA ASN A 50 0.53 0.83 4.82
C ASN A 50 0.92 0.18 6.15
N MET A 51 0.08 -0.73 6.63
CA MET A 51 0.40 -1.60 7.76
C MET A 51 1.43 -2.64 7.31
N GLN A 52 2.57 -2.69 7.99
CA GLN A 52 3.74 -3.49 7.60
C GLN A 52 3.98 -4.69 8.54
N SER A 53 2.94 -5.15 9.24
CA SER A 53 3.05 -6.31 10.16
C SER A 53 3.60 -7.55 9.46
N ASP A 54 3.26 -7.72 8.18
CA ASP A 54 3.63 -8.89 7.39
C ASP A 54 5.13 -8.91 7.02
N THR A 55 5.80 -7.75 7.16
CA THR A 55 7.24 -7.58 6.90
C THR A 55 8.06 -7.38 8.17
N GLU A 56 7.45 -7.41 9.36
CA GLU A 56 8.12 -7.16 10.64
C GLU A 56 9.25 -8.17 10.93
N PHE A 57 9.10 -9.40 10.43
CA PHE A 57 10.10 -10.47 10.56
C PHE A 57 10.99 -10.63 9.32
N LEU A 58 10.85 -9.75 8.32
CA LEU A 58 11.74 -9.74 7.17
C LEU A 58 13.08 -9.16 7.60
N ASP A 59 14.18 -9.88 7.31
CA ASP A 59 15.52 -9.45 7.66
C ASP A 59 15.85 -8.11 6.96
N ARG A 60 16.30 -7.11 7.73
CA ARG A 60 16.62 -5.76 7.27
C ARG A 60 17.83 -5.68 6.35
N ILE A 61 18.52 -6.80 6.12
CA ILE A 61 19.66 -6.90 5.20
C ILE A 61 19.19 -6.93 3.73
N TYR A 62 17.90 -7.18 3.46
CA TYR A 62 17.28 -7.09 2.13
C TYR A 62 16.67 -5.72 1.87
#